data_AF-A0A397Y1I5-F1
#
_entry.id   AF-A0A397Y1I5-F1
#
_cell.length_a   1.000
_cell.length_b   1.000
_cell.length_c   1.000
_cell.angle_alpha   90.00
_cell.angle_beta   90.00
_cell.angle_gamma   90.00
#
_symmetry.space_group_name_H-M   'P 1'
#
loop_
_entity.id
_entity.type
_entity.pdbx_description
1 polymer ?
#
loop_
_entity_poly.entity_id
_entity_poly.type
_entity_poly.pdbx_seq_one_letter_code
_entity_poly.pdbx_strand_id
1 'polypeptide(L)'
;MELSSSLLHHSYLTYINPRKLGKPSFSYPLMPKLRTRKPTRICSSKMYVPGFGEASPEAKAAKHLHDFFTYVAVRIVSAQLESYNPEAYLELREFLDTNSVSDGDKFCAALMRRSSRHMNLALRILEVRSAYCKNDFEWDNLQRLAFKNVDRSNTKLMREYVLETSHVETDTDK
;
A
#
# COMPACT_ATOMS: atom_id res chain seq x y z
N MET A 1 47.40 -46.59 31.60
CA MET A 1 46.71 -45.38 31.09
C MET A 1 45.67 -45.03 32.16
N GLU A 2 46.02 -44.53 33.35
CA GLU A 2 46.60 -43.21 33.65
C GLU A 2 46.11 -42.12 32.69
N LEU A 3 45.61 -40.95 33.07
CA LEU A 3 45.22 -40.25 34.31
C LEU A 3 44.66 -38.93 33.75
N SER A 4 43.56 -38.36 34.26
CA SER A 4 43.40 -36.89 34.35
C SER A 4 42.07 -36.54 35.00
N SER A 5 42.16 -36.14 36.26
CA SER A 5 41.16 -35.43 37.03
C SER A 5 41.61 -33.97 37.23
N SER A 6 40.67 -33.11 37.65
CA SER A 6 40.91 -31.83 38.37
C SER A 6 41.26 -30.62 37.46
N LEU A 7 40.92 -29.33 37.65
CA LEU A 7 40.29 -28.50 38.69
C LEU A 7 39.95 -27.10 38.10
N LEU A 8 38.94 -26.45 38.71
CA LEU A 8 38.73 -25.02 39.00
C LEU A 8 39.55 -23.92 38.28
N HIS A 9 38.84 -22.91 37.72
CA HIS A 9 39.29 -21.51 37.66
C HIS A 9 38.05 -20.60 37.54
N HIS A 10 37.67 -19.91 38.62
CA HIS A 10 38.07 -18.54 38.99
C HIS A 10 37.10 -17.45 38.49
N SER A 11 36.20 -17.09 39.40
CA SER A 11 35.46 -15.85 39.48
C SER A 11 36.39 -14.66 39.72
N TYR A 12 36.26 -13.58 38.94
CA TYR A 12 36.61 -12.24 39.41
C TYR A 12 35.57 -11.21 38.94
N LEU A 13 34.70 -10.87 39.88
CA LEU A 13 34.11 -9.54 40.01
C LEU A 13 35.24 -8.53 40.18
N THR A 14 35.31 -7.51 39.32
CA THR A 14 36.04 -6.28 39.63
C THR A 14 35.10 -5.10 39.63
N TYR A 15 34.84 -4.65 40.85
CA TYR A 15 34.21 -3.42 41.27
C TYR A 15 35.31 -2.37 41.39
N ILE A 16 35.26 -1.25 40.64
CA ILE A 16 36.06 -0.06 40.97
C ILE A 16 35.19 1.20 40.84
N ASN A 17 35.06 1.84 42.01
CA ASN A 17 34.37 3.09 42.36
C ASN A 17 35.20 4.32 41.89
N PRO A 18 34.59 5.51 41.66
CA PRO A 18 35.19 6.64 40.99
C PRO A 18 35.97 7.54 41.96
N ARG A 19 37.00 8.24 41.48
CA ARG A 19 37.58 9.39 42.18
C ARG A 19 37.73 10.59 41.25
N LYS A 20 37.34 11.72 41.84
CA LYS A 20 37.12 13.06 41.31
C LYS A 20 38.41 13.70 40.77
N LEU A 21 38.29 14.51 39.72
CA LEU A 21 39.23 15.60 39.43
C LEU A 21 38.49 16.83 38.87
N GLY A 22 38.61 17.95 39.58
CA GLY A 22 38.68 19.34 39.09
C GLY A 22 37.55 19.92 38.21
N LYS A 23 36.79 20.86 38.77
CA LYS A 23 36.09 21.91 37.97
C LYS A 23 37.12 22.93 37.46
N PRO A 24 36.86 23.55 36.30
CA PRO A 24 36.70 25.00 36.33
C PRO A 24 35.39 25.44 35.66
N SER A 25 34.79 26.46 36.28
CA SER A 25 33.60 27.17 35.82
C SER A 25 33.87 27.88 34.49
N PHE A 26 33.23 27.40 33.41
CA PHE A 26 33.07 28.16 32.19
C PHE A 26 31.57 28.46 32.02
N SER A 27 31.22 29.72 32.24
CA SER A 27 29.90 30.27 32.00
C SER A 27 29.65 30.32 30.50
N TYR A 28 28.78 29.44 29.99
CA TYR A 28 28.23 29.52 28.65
C TYR A 28 26.78 30.04 28.70
N PRO A 29 26.38 30.91 27.75
CA PRO A 29 25.09 31.56 27.76
C PRO A 29 23.94 30.56 27.55
N LEU A 30 22.83 30.88 28.20
CA LEU A 30 21.52 30.23 28.15
C LEU A 30 21.12 29.83 26.71
N MET A 31 21.16 28.53 26.41
CA MET A 31 20.59 27.99 25.16
C MET A 31 19.07 28.12 25.20
N PRO A 32 18.42 28.71 24.18
CA PRO A 32 16.96 28.67 24.07
C PRO A 32 16.52 27.21 23.90
N LYS A 33 15.54 26.76 24.68
CA LYS A 33 14.89 25.46 24.51
C LYS A 33 14.58 25.27 23.02
N LEU A 34 15.22 24.29 22.38
CA LEU A 34 14.85 23.84 21.06
C LEU A 34 13.42 23.31 21.15
N ARG A 35 12.45 24.17 20.84
CA ARG A 35 11.08 23.76 20.58
C ARG A 35 11.19 22.64 19.55
N THR A 36 10.74 21.45 19.93
CA THR A 36 10.49 20.35 19.01
C THR A 36 9.59 20.91 17.91
N ARG A 37 10.19 21.30 16.78
CA ARG A 37 9.45 21.63 15.57
C ARG A 37 8.78 20.31 15.18
N LYS A 38 7.46 20.24 15.38
CA LYS A 38 6.61 19.29 14.67
C LYS A 38 7.04 19.36 13.19
N PRO A 39 7.27 18.24 12.50
CA PRO A 39 7.77 18.26 11.14
C PRO A 39 6.87 19.19 10.33
N THR A 40 7.48 20.28 9.86
CA THR A 40 6.83 21.26 9.01
C THR A 40 6.38 20.53 7.77
N ARG A 41 5.05 20.55 7.57
CA ARG A 41 4.30 20.35 6.33
C ARG A 41 5.19 19.96 5.15
N ILE A 42 4.94 18.77 4.60
CA ILE A 42 5.36 18.41 3.24
C ILE A 42 4.93 19.59 2.34
N CYS A 43 5.86 20.48 2.02
CA CYS A 43 5.63 21.56 1.08
C CYS A 43 5.75 20.92 -0.29
N SER A 44 4.69 20.24 -0.70
CA SER A 44 4.55 19.84 -2.09
C SER A 44 4.05 21.06 -2.85
N SER A 45 4.76 21.48 -3.89
CA SER A 45 4.35 22.43 -4.92
C SER A 45 3.17 21.91 -5.77
N LYS A 46 2.18 21.28 -5.13
CA LYS A 46 0.99 20.69 -5.74
C LYS A 46 -0.16 21.68 -5.67
N MET A 47 -1.06 21.60 -6.66
CA MET A 47 -2.26 22.43 -6.71
C MET A 47 -3.16 22.13 -5.50
N TYR A 48 -3.70 23.19 -4.90
CA TYR A 48 -4.78 23.05 -3.93
C TYR A 48 -6.02 22.50 -4.64
N VAL A 49 -6.70 21.53 -4.01
CA VAL A 49 -7.94 20.95 -4.53
C VAL A 49 -9.10 21.44 -3.66
N PRO A 50 -9.91 22.41 -4.14
CA PRO A 50 -11.09 22.87 -3.42
C PRO A 50 -12.11 21.73 -3.21
N GLY A 51 -12.79 21.72 -2.07
CA GLY A 51 -13.91 20.79 -1.81
C GLY A 51 -13.53 19.41 -1.24
N PHE A 52 -12.25 19.13 -0.99
CA PHE A 52 -11.79 17.89 -0.34
C PHE A 52 -11.40 18.14 1.12
N GLY A 53 -12.37 18.04 2.04
CA GLY A 53 -12.20 18.32 3.47
C GLY A 53 -11.98 17.09 4.37
N GLU A 54 -12.36 15.88 3.93
CA GLU A 54 -12.24 14.65 4.72
C GLU A 54 -10.96 13.87 4.41
N ALA A 55 -10.83 13.38 3.17
CA ALA A 55 -9.67 12.63 2.67
C ALA A 55 -9.20 13.24 1.34
N SER A 56 -7.88 13.24 1.10
CA SER A 56 -7.33 13.75 -0.15
C SER A 56 -7.78 12.91 -1.35
N PRO A 57 -7.81 13.47 -2.57
CA PRO A 57 -8.09 12.70 -3.78
C PRO A 57 -7.19 11.46 -3.92
N GLU A 58 -5.91 11.59 -3.56
CA GLU A 58 -4.95 10.48 -3.59
C GLU A 58 -5.31 9.40 -2.57
N ALA A 59 -5.76 9.76 -1.36
CA ALA A 59 -6.19 8.80 -0.36
C ALA A 59 -7.44 8.03 -0.82
N LYS A 60 -8.39 8.71 -1.49
CA LYS A 60 -9.57 8.05 -2.08
C LYS A 60 -9.17 7.10 -3.21
N ALA A 61 -8.30 7.54 -4.13
CA ALA A 61 -7.79 6.69 -5.20
C ALA A 61 -7.00 5.47 -4.65
N ALA A 62 -6.18 5.68 -3.63
CA ALA A 62 -5.44 4.60 -2.97
C ALA A 62 -6.37 3.58 -2.32
N LYS A 63 -7.49 4.01 -1.70
CA LYS A 63 -8.50 3.10 -1.17
C LYS A 63 -9.18 2.28 -2.29
N HIS A 64 -9.51 2.91 -3.41
CA HIS A 64 -10.03 2.17 -4.57
C HIS A 64 -9.04 1.12 -5.10
N LEU A 65 -7.75 1.47 -5.19
CA LEU A 65 -6.71 0.54 -5.60
C LEU A 65 -6.51 -0.61 -4.61
N HIS A 66 -6.60 -0.32 -3.30
CA HIS A 66 -6.55 -1.34 -2.26
C HIS A 66 -7.64 -2.42 -2.45
N ASP A 67 -8.89 -2.00 -2.67
CA ASP A 67 -10.00 -2.93 -2.88
C ASP A 67 -9.85 -3.65 -4.22
N PHE A 68 -9.40 -2.94 -5.27
CA PHE A 68 -9.09 -3.52 -6.57
C PHE A 68 -8.00 -4.61 -6.50
N PHE A 69 -6.92 -4.41 -5.73
CA PHE A 69 -5.90 -5.44 -5.56
C PHE A 69 -6.41 -6.68 -4.83
N THR A 70 -7.41 -6.53 -3.96
CA THR A 70 -8.08 -7.70 -3.36
C THR A 70 -8.85 -8.49 -4.41
N TYR A 71 -9.60 -7.80 -5.29
CA TYR A 71 -10.26 -8.43 -6.44
C TYR A 71 -9.26 -9.17 -7.35
N VAL A 72 -8.15 -8.51 -7.72
CA VAL A 72 -7.11 -9.11 -8.57
C VAL A 72 -6.48 -10.33 -7.88
N ALA A 73 -6.18 -10.25 -6.59
CA ALA A 73 -5.62 -11.38 -5.85
C ALA A 73 -6.57 -12.58 -5.79
N VAL A 74 -7.88 -12.35 -5.58
CA VAL A 74 -8.89 -13.41 -5.65
C VAL A 74 -8.89 -14.08 -7.02
N ARG A 75 -8.83 -13.30 -8.11
CA ARG A 75 -8.73 -13.81 -9.48
C ARG A 75 -7.49 -14.67 -9.70
N ILE A 76 -6.32 -14.22 -9.23
CA ILE A 76 -5.06 -14.95 -9.34
C ILE A 76 -5.13 -16.28 -8.57
N VAL A 77 -5.54 -16.23 -7.29
CA VAL A 77 -5.64 -17.43 -6.45
C VAL A 77 -6.67 -18.40 -7.01
N SER A 78 -7.82 -17.91 -7.47
CA SER A 78 -8.85 -18.74 -8.10
C SER A 78 -8.30 -19.50 -9.32
N ALA A 79 -7.51 -18.84 -10.18
CA ALA A 79 -6.89 -19.50 -11.34
C ALA A 79 -5.82 -20.53 -10.93
N GLN A 80 -5.05 -20.25 -9.88
CA GLN A 80 -4.07 -21.21 -9.33
C GLN A 80 -4.74 -22.46 -8.78
N LEU A 81 -5.90 -22.31 -8.11
CA LEU A 81 -6.62 -23.43 -7.49
C LEU A 81 -7.31 -24.33 -8.51
N GLU A 82 -7.72 -23.81 -9.66
CA GLU A 82 -8.46 -24.59 -10.67
C GLU A 82 -7.72 -25.86 -11.11
N SER A 83 -6.38 -25.82 -11.17
CA SER A 83 -5.54 -26.98 -11.46
C SER A 83 -4.93 -27.64 -10.24
N TYR A 84 -4.51 -26.86 -9.23
CA TYR A 84 -3.79 -27.38 -8.06
C TYR A 84 -4.70 -28.01 -7.00
N ASN A 85 -5.86 -27.41 -6.74
CA ASN A 85 -6.82 -27.89 -5.75
C ASN A 85 -8.26 -27.49 -6.14
N PRO A 86 -8.92 -28.33 -6.98
CA PRO A 86 -10.26 -28.04 -7.50
C PRO A 86 -11.35 -27.94 -6.43
N GLU A 87 -11.20 -28.63 -5.30
CA GLU A 87 -12.17 -28.57 -4.19
C GLU A 87 -12.16 -27.17 -3.54
N ALA A 88 -10.96 -26.65 -3.21
CA ALA A 88 -10.81 -25.30 -2.67
C ALA A 88 -11.25 -24.22 -3.67
N TYR A 89 -11.11 -24.47 -4.98
CA TYR A 89 -11.64 -23.61 -6.02
C TYR A 89 -13.17 -23.52 -5.98
N LEU A 90 -13.86 -24.66 -5.86
CA LEU A 90 -15.32 -24.70 -5.75
C LEU A 90 -15.81 -24.00 -4.48
N GLU A 91 -15.15 -24.23 -3.34
CA GLU A 91 -15.46 -23.52 -2.09
C GLU A 91 -15.31 -21.99 -2.24
N LEU A 92 -14.22 -21.53 -2.87
CA LEU A 92 -14.00 -20.10 -3.13
C LEU A 92 -15.08 -19.52 -4.05
N ARG A 93 -15.46 -20.26 -5.10
CA ARG A 93 -16.49 -19.83 -6.04
C ARG A 93 -17.86 -19.71 -5.36
N GLU A 94 -18.26 -20.72 -4.59
CA GLU A 94 -19.50 -20.68 -3.80
C GLU A 94 -19.50 -19.50 -2.80
N PHE A 95 -18.35 -19.23 -2.18
CA PHE A 95 -18.23 -18.07 -1.28
C PHE A 95 -18.40 -16.73 -2.01
N LEU A 96 -17.90 -16.61 -3.25
CA LEU A 96 -18.03 -15.42 -4.08
C LEU A 96 -19.47 -15.14 -4.52
N ASP A 97 -20.31 -16.18 -4.66
CA ASP A 97 -21.71 -16.03 -5.04
C ASP A 97 -22.53 -15.32 -3.94
N THR A 98 -22.08 -15.41 -2.68
CA THR A 98 -22.78 -14.84 -1.51
C THR A 98 -22.08 -13.65 -0.88
N ASN A 99 -20.80 -13.41 -1.20
CA ASN A 99 -19.98 -12.35 -0.60
C ASN A 99 -19.34 -11.48 -1.67
N SER A 100 -19.66 -10.18 -1.67
CA SER A 100 -19.07 -9.25 -2.62
C SER A 100 -17.60 -8.95 -2.27
N VAL A 101 -16.79 -8.86 -3.32
CA VAL A 101 -15.37 -8.43 -3.27
C VAL A 101 -15.20 -6.92 -3.36
N SER A 102 -16.30 -6.16 -3.32
CA SER A 102 -16.30 -4.70 -3.44
C SER A 102 -15.59 -4.00 -2.27
N ASP A 103 -15.73 -4.55 -1.06
CA ASP A 103 -14.96 -4.16 0.11
C ASP A 103 -14.00 -5.30 0.44
N GLY A 104 -12.74 -5.12 0.05
CA GLY A 104 -11.75 -6.19 0.11
C GLY A 104 -11.47 -6.67 1.55
N ASP A 105 -11.48 -5.75 2.52
CA ASP A 105 -11.20 -6.12 3.91
C ASP A 105 -12.40 -6.80 4.56
N LYS A 106 -13.63 -6.33 4.29
CA LYS A 106 -14.84 -7.01 4.73
C LYS A 106 -14.94 -8.42 4.14
N PHE A 107 -14.60 -8.58 2.86
CA PHE A 107 -14.55 -9.87 2.19
C PHE A 107 -13.56 -10.83 2.86
N CYS A 108 -12.29 -10.42 3.02
CA CYS A 108 -11.27 -11.24 3.67
C CYS A 108 -11.65 -11.58 5.11
N ALA A 109 -12.19 -10.61 5.85
CA ALA A 109 -12.68 -10.81 7.22
C ALA A 109 -13.80 -11.86 7.28
N ALA A 110 -14.75 -11.83 6.36
CA ALA A 110 -15.82 -12.83 6.28
C ALA A 110 -15.27 -14.21 5.92
N LEU A 111 -14.37 -14.29 4.94
CA LEU A 111 -13.74 -15.53 4.49
C LEU A 111 -12.96 -16.20 5.63
N MET A 112 -12.19 -15.43 6.41
CA MET A 112 -11.44 -15.94 7.57
C MET A 112 -12.34 -16.55 8.66
N ARG A 113 -13.59 -16.12 8.77
CA ARG A 113 -14.53 -16.60 9.79
C ARG A 113 -15.37 -17.80 9.34
N ARG A 114 -15.32 -18.16 8.05
CA ARG A 114 -16.15 -19.23 7.47
C ARG A 114 -15.74 -20.63 7.94
N SER A 115 -14.44 -20.94 7.88
CA SER A 115 -13.83 -22.17 8.44
C SER A 115 -12.30 -22.04 8.46
N SER A 116 -11.59 -23.00 9.08
CA SER A 116 -10.11 -23.04 9.07
C SER A 116 -9.51 -23.16 7.66
N ARG A 117 -10.15 -23.89 6.75
CA ARG A 117 -9.75 -23.97 5.34
C ARG A 117 -9.86 -22.60 4.65
N HIS A 118 -10.99 -21.92 4.85
CA HIS A 118 -11.23 -20.58 4.29
C HIS A 118 -10.29 -19.54 4.92
N MET A 119 -9.92 -19.71 6.20
CA MET A 119 -8.89 -18.87 6.83
C MET A 119 -7.54 -18.98 6.11
N ASN A 120 -7.06 -20.19 5.82
CA ASN A 120 -5.83 -20.38 5.05
C ASN A 120 -5.93 -19.77 3.65
N LEU A 121 -7.10 -19.88 3.03
CA LEU A 121 -7.35 -19.28 1.72
C LEU A 121 -7.32 -17.74 1.76
N ALA A 122 -7.89 -17.14 2.81
CA ALA A 122 -7.82 -15.71 3.04
C ALA A 122 -6.37 -15.26 3.25
N LEU A 123 -5.57 -15.99 4.05
CA LEU A 123 -4.15 -15.69 4.23
C LEU A 123 -3.39 -15.71 2.90
N ARG A 124 -3.70 -16.68 2.02
CA ARG A 124 -3.11 -16.74 0.68
C ARG A 124 -3.49 -15.51 -0.16
N ILE A 125 -4.75 -15.07 -0.12
CA ILE A 125 -5.19 -13.85 -0.82
C ILE A 125 -4.48 -12.61 -0.26
N LEU A 126 -4.31 -12.51 1.07
CA LEU A 126 -3.60 -11.40 1.72
C LEU A 126 -2.13 -11.32 1.29
N GLU A 127 -1.46 -12.48 1.20
CA GLU A 127 -0.09 -12.58 0.69
C GLU A 127 -0.01 -12.14 -0.78
N VAL A 128 -0.87 -12.71 -1.64
CA VAL A 128 -0.88 -12.42 -3.08
C VAL A 128 -1.20 -10.95 -3.36
N ARG A 129 -2.18 -10.33 -2.66
CA ARG A 129 -2.50 -8.90 -2.88
C ARG A 129 -1.35 -7.99 -2.47
N SER A 130 -0.60 -8.35 -1.43
CA SER A 130 0.60 -7.60 -1.02
C SER A 130 1.73 -7.78 -2.04
N ALA A 131 1.98 -9.01 -2.50
CA ALA A 131 3.02 -9.30 -3.48
C ALA A 131 2.73 -8.59 -4.82
N TYR A 132 1.51 -8.73 -5.33
CA TYR A 132 1.09 -8.13 -6.60
C TYR A 132 1.24 -6.60 -6.57
N CYS A 133 0.70 -5.94 -5.55
CA CYS A 133 0.76 -4.48 -5.41
C CYS A 133 2.20 -3.93 -5.34
N LYS A 134 3.12 -4.65 -4.69
CA LYS A 134 4.49 -4.19 -4.44
C LYS A 134 5.49 -4.57 -5.53
N ASN A 135 5.29 -5.72 -6.18
CA ASN A 135 6.30 -6.32 -7.04
C ASN A 135 5.87 -6.41 -8.51
N ASP A 136 4.59 -6.68 -8.78
CA ASP A 136 4.12 -7.02 -10.13
C ASP A 136 3.29 -5.91 -10.78
N PHE A 137 2.61 -5.08 -9.97
CA PHE A 137 1.77 -4.01 -10.49
C PHE A 137 2.61 -2.87 -11.04
N GLU A 138 2.44 -2.59 -12.34
CA GLU A 138 3.20 -1.59 -13.07
C GLU A 138 2.71 -0.16 -12.78
N TRP A 139 3.13 0.41 -11.65
CA TRP A 139 2.75 1.76 -11.22
C TRP A 139 3.06 2.85 -12.26
N ASP A 140 4.23 2.80 -12.89
CA ASP A 140 4.62 3.76 -13.92
C ASP A 140 3.71 3.66 -15.16
N ASN A 141 3.30 2.44 -15.50
CA ASN A 141 2.39 2.20 -16.61
C ASN A 141 0.98 2.71 -16.28
N LEU A 142 0.49 2.50 -15.04
CA LEU A 142 -0.76 3.08 -14.57
C LEU A 142 -0.75 4.61 -14.72
N GLN A 143 0.32 5.26 -14.25
CA GLN A 143 0.46 6.72 -14.36
C GLN A 143 0.48 7.19 -15.82
N ARG A 144 1.28 6.53 -16.66
CA ARG A 144 1.35 6.81 -18.10
C ARG A 144 0.00 6.67 -18.79
N LEU A 145 -0.77 5.61 -18.46
CA LEU A 145 -2.10 5.38 -19.00
C LEU A 145 -3.10 6.43 -18.51
N ALA A 146 -3.03 6.84 -17.24
CA ALA A 146 -3.88 7.89 -16.70
C ALA A 146 -3.71 9.21 -17.46
N PHE A 147 -2.46 9.63 -17.71
CA PHE A 147 -2.17 10.82 -18.53
C PHE A 147 -2.69 10.68 -19.96
N LYS A 148 -2.34 9.57 -20.62
CA LYS A 148 -2.76 9.29 -22.00
C LYS A 148 -4.29 9.30 -22.15
N ASN A 149 -5.02 8.78 -21.17
CA ASN A 149 -6.47 8.71 -21.21
C ASN A 149 -7.11 10.10 -21.10
N VAL A 150 -6.60 10.97 -20.23
CA VAL A 150 -7.07 12.36 -20.11
C VAL A 150 -6.79 13.13 -21.40
N ASP A 151 -5.57 13.07 -21.92
CA ASP A 151 -5.19 13.78 -23.15
C ASP A 151 -6.03 13.34 -24.36
N ARG A 152 -6.21 12.02 -24.50
CA ARG A 152 -7.02 11.44 -25.57
C ARG A 152 -8.49 11.83 -25.43
N SER A 153 -9.03 11.77 -24.21
CA SER A 153 -10.43 12.12 -23.95
C SER A 153 -10.69 13.59 -24.26
N ASN A 154 -9.82 14.50 -23.80
CA ASN A 154 -9.95 15.93 -24.06
C ASN A 154 -9.90 16.23 -25.56
N THR A 155 -8.93 15.64 -26.28
CA THR A 155 -8.82 15.80 -27.74
C THR A 155 -10.07 15.30 -28.47
N LYS A 156 -10.57 14.14 -28.06
CA LYS A 156 -11.77 13.52 -28.65
C LYS A 156 -12.99 14.42 -28.46
N LEU A 157 -13.25 14.86 -27.22
CA LEU A 157 -14.39 15.72 -26.89
C LEU A 157 -14.38 17.03 -27.67
N MET A 158 -13.21 17.68 -27.78
CA MET A 158 -13.09 18.92 -28.57
C MET A 158 -13.36 18.68 -30.06
N ARG A 159 -12.86 17.57 -30.63
CA ARG A 159 -13.10 17.21 -32.03
C ARG A 159 -14.57 16.94 -32.29
N GLU A 160 -15.21 16.15 -31.44
CA GLU A 160 -16.62 15.78 -31.58
C GLU A 160 -17.51 17.02 -31.49
N TYR A 161 -17.25 17.92 -30.54
CA TYR A 161 -17.99 19.17 -30.39
C TYR A 161 -17.89 20.06 -31.63
N VAL A 162 -16.68 20.23 -32.20
CA VAL A 162 -16.50 21.04 -33.42
C VAL A 162 -17.26 20.44 -34.60
N LEU A 163 -17.19 19.12 -34.80
CA LEU A 163 -17.89 18.44 -35.89
C LEU A 163 -19.41 18.54 -35.77
N GLU A 164 -19.95 18.46 -34.55
CA GLU A 164 -21.38 18.58 -34.29
C GLU A 164 -21.90 20.01 -34.53
N THR A 165 -21.10 21.02 -34.22
CA THR A 165 -21.54 22.42 -34.22
C THR A 165 -21.17 23.19 -35.49
N SER A 166 -20.25 22.69 -36.32
CA SER A 166 -19.95 23.29 -37.62
C SER A 166 -21.02 22.92 -38.65
N HIS A 167 -21.85 23.89 -39.05
CA HIS A 167 -22.68 23.76 -40.25
C HIS A 167 -21.77 23.74 -41.48
N VAL A 168 -21.70 22.60 -42.17
CA VAL A 168 -21.22 22.57 -43.55
C VAL A 168 -22.42 22.93 -44.41
N GLU A 169 -22.48 24.17 -44.87
CA GLU A 169 -23.35 24.52 -46.00
C GLU A 169 -22.90 23.65 -47.17
N THR A 170 -23.64 22.57 -47.45
CA THR A 170 -23.48 21.87 -48.71
C THR A 170 -24.04 22.82 -49.77
N ASP A 171 -23.14 23.49 -50.49
CA ASP A 171 -23.44 24.17 -51.76
C ASP A 171 -23.95 23.12 -52.76
N THR A 172 -25.20 22.71 -52.60
CA THR A 172 -26.03 22.16 -53.66
C THR A 172 -26.88 23.32 -54.13
N ASP A 173 -26.35 24.11 -55.07
CA ASP A 173 -27.13 24.77 -56.11
C ASP A 173 -26.18 25.47 -57.11
N LYS A 174 -25.95 24.80 -58.24
CA LYS A 174 -25.81 25.39 -59.58
C LYS A 174 -25.83 24.33 -60.67
#